data_AF-A0A661N6S3-F1
#
_entry.id   AF-A0A661N6S3-F1
#
_cell.length_a   1.000
_cell.length_b   1.000
_cell.length_c   1.000
_cell.angle_alpha   90.00
_cell.angle_beta   90.00
_cell.angle_gamma   90.00
#
_symmetry.space_group_name_H-M   'P 1'
#
loop_
_entity.id
_entity.type
_entity.pdbx_description
1 polymer ?
#
loop_
_entity_poly.entity_id
_entity_poly.type
_entity_poly.pdbx_seq_one_letter_code
_entity_poly.pdbx_strand_id
1 'polypeptide(L)' 'PFQEAKRDVLAHFAKDYFSKLAEEAKGNVSEMARRAGMERAHVRTYLKRHNIDVKQYR' A
#
# COMPACT_ATOMS: atom_id res chain seq x y z
N PRO A 1 0.46 25.80 -0.27
CA PRO A 1 -0.90 25.32 0.10
C PRO A 1 -1.56 24.30 -0.85
N PHE A 2 -1.03 23.99 -2.05
CA PHE A 2 -1.56 22.88 -2.89
C PHE A 2 -0.84 21.54 -2.65
N GLN A 3 0.46 21.59 -2.36
CA GLN A 3 1.31 20.41 -2.20
C GLN A 3 0.95 19.58 -0.96
N GLU A 4 0.55 20.22 0.15
CA GLU A 4 0.11 19.52 1.36
C GLU A 4 -1.23 18.82 1.15
N ALA A 5 -2.24 19.53 0.64
CA ALA A 5 -3.54 18.93 0.31
C ALA A 5 -3.40 17.76 -0.67
N LYS A 6 -2.53 17.88 -1.68
CA LYS A 6 -2.22 16.78 -2.61
C LYS A 6 -1.58 15.58 -1.90
N ARG A 7 -0.65 15.83 -0.96
CA ARG A 7 -0.01 14.76 -0.17
C ARG A 7 -1.01 14.03 0.71
N ASP A 8 -1.95 14.74 1.33
CA ASP A 8 -2.96 14.14 2.21
C ASP A 8 -3.93 13.25 1.44
N VAL A 9 -4.39 13.70 0.27
CA VAL A 9 -5.26 12.90 -0.61
C VAL A 9 -4.53 11.66 -1.10
N LEU A 10 -3.27 11.79 -1.54
CA LEU A 10 -2.45 10.66 -1.96
C LEU A 10 -2.19 9.68 -0.82
N ALA A 11 -1.97 10.17 0.41
CA ALA A 11 -1.76 9.32 1.56
C ALA A 11 -3.01 8.53 1.94
N HIS A 12 -4.19 9.15 1.91
CA HIS A 12 -5.47 8.45 2.12
C HIS A 12 -5.71 7.41 1.04
N PHE A 13 -5.59 7.80 -0.23
CA PHE A 13 -5.79 6.88 -1.35
C PHE A 13 -4.84 5.68 -1.28
N ALA A 14 -3.54 5.92 -1.03
CA ALA A 14 -2.56 4.86 -0.89
C ALA A 14 -2.90 3.92 0.27
N LYS A 15 -3.30 4.45 1.41
CA LYS A 15 -3.69 3.64 2.57
C LYS A 15 -4.88 2.73 2.26
N ASP A 16 -5.93 3.27 1.64
CA ASP A 16 -7.13 2.51 1.30
C ASP A 16 -6.85 1.44 0.23
N TYR A 17 -6.09 1.82 -0.81
CA TYR A 17 -5.69 0.91 -1.88
C TYR A 17 -4.85 -0.25 -1.36
N PHE A 18 -3.76 0.03 -0.61
CA PHE A 18 -2.88 -1.02 -0.10
C PHE A 18 -3.53 -1.86 0.99
N SER A 19 -4.49 -1.32 1.75
CA SER A 19 -5.23 -2.10 2.75
C SER A 19 -6.14 -3.13 2.07
N LYS A 20 -6.93 -2.72 1.06
CA LYS A 20 -7.74 -3.65 0.25
C LYS A 20 -6.86 -4.69 -0.45
N LEU A 21 -5.77 -4.24 -1.05
CA LEU A 21 -4.83 -5.11 -1.74
C LEU A 21 -4.21 -6.15 -0.78
N ALA A 22 -3.88 -5.74 0.45
CA ALA A 22 -3.35 -6.64 1.47
C ALA A 22 -4.39 -7.65 1.95
N GLU A 23 -5.65 -7.25 2.10
CA GLU A 23 -6.77 -8.12 2.45
C GLU A 23 -7.01 -9.17 1.36
N GLU A 24 -7.15 -8.74 0.09
CA GLU A 24 -7.41 -9.68 -1.01
C GLU A 24 -6.22 -10.60 -1.31
N ALA A 25 -4.99 -10.14 -1.02
CA ALA A 25 -3.78 -10.93 -1.15
C ALA A 25 -3.45 -11.75 0.12
N LYS A 26 -4.25 -11.65 1.18
CA LYS A 26 -4.03 -12.31 2.48
C LYS A 26 -2.61 -12.06 3.04
N GLY A 27 -2.17 -10.81 2.98
CA GLY A 27 -0.83 -10.39 3.39
C GLY A 27 0.32 -10.86 2.48
N ASN A 28 0.04 -11.48 1.32
CA ASN A 28 1.07 -11.93 0.39
C ASN A 28 1.61 -10.78 -0.47
N VAL A 29 2.74 -10.22 -0.06
CA VAL A 29 3.40 -9.10 -0.75
C VAL A 29 3.73 -9.40 -2.23
N SER A 30 4.01 -10.65 -2.60
CA SER A 30 4.27 -11.00 -4.01
C SER A 30 2.99 -10.95 -4.86
N GLU A 31 1.86 -11.31 -4.27
CA GLU A 31 0.56 -11.22 -4.93
C GLU A 31 0.08 -9.77 -5.03
N MET A 32 0.30 -8.98 -3.97
CA MET A 32 0.08 -7.54 -4.00
C MET A 32 0.89 -6.87 -5.12
N ALA A 33 2.17 -7.23 -5.25
CA ALA A 33 3.05 -6.73 -6.31
C ALA A 33 2.50 -7.03 -7.72
N ARG A 34 2.06 -8.27 -7.96
CA ARG A 34 1.46 -8.68 -9.24
C ARG A 34 0.18 -7.91 -9.55
N ARG A 35 -0.73 -7.79 -8.59
CA ARG A 35 -2.02 -7.09 -8.77
C ARG A 35 -1.87 -5.59 -8.95
N ALA A 36 -0.94 -4.98 -8.22
CA ALA A 36 -0.63 -3.57 -8.38
C ALA A 36 0.19 -3.27 -9.63
N GLY A 37 0.73 -4.29 -10.33
CA GLY A 37 1.67 -4.09 -11.43
C GLY A 37 2.95 -3.39 -10.96
N MET A 38 3.36 -3.63 -9.71
CA MET A 38 4.49 -2.97 -9.07
C MET A 38 5.56 -3.98 -8.68
N GLU A 39 6.81 -3.51 -8.64
CA GLU A 39 7.90 -4.28 -8.06
C GLU A 39 7.70 -4.52 -6.55
N ARG A 40 8.02 -5.73 -6.09
CA ARG A 40 7.86 -6.11 -4.68
C ARG A 40 8.62 -5.19 -3.74
N ALA A 41 9.80 -4.69 -4.16
CA ALA A 41 10.60 -3.74 -3.39
C ALA A 41 9.88 -2.38 -3.20
N HIS A 42 9.14 -1.93 -4.23
CA HIS A 42 8.35 -0.71 -4.15
C HIS A 42 7.16 -0.89 -3.21
N VAL A 43 6.45 -2.02 -3.32
CA VAL A 43 5.34 -2.34 -2.39
C VAL A 43 5.84 -2.33 -0.95
N ARG A 44 6.99 -2.97 -0.66
CA ARG A 44 7.59 -2.97 0.69
C ARG A 44 7.92 -1.57 1.20
N THR A 45 8.50 -0.73 0.35
CA THR A 45 8.81 0.66 0.69
C THR A 45 7.55 1.47 0.98
N TYR A 46 6.50 1.28 0.19
CA TYR A 46 5.20 1.92 0.40
C TYR A 46 4.54 1.49 1.71
N LEU A 47 4.47 0.19 1.97
CA LEU A 47 3.92 -0.36 3.21
C LEU A 47 4.64 0.22 4.44
N LYS A 48 5.98 0.30 4.40
CA LYS A 48 6.77 0.90 5.48
C LYS A 48 6.50 2.42 5.61
N ARG A 49 6.38 3.14 4.50
CA ARG A 49 6.10 4.59 4.50
C ARG A 49 4.73 4.91 5.09
N HIS A 50 3.75 4.04 4.92
CA HIS A 50 2.38 4.22 5.41
C HIS A 50 2.06 3.40 6.68
N ASN A 51 3.07 2.80 7.33
CA ASN A 51 2.92 1.94 8.52
C ASN A 51 1.84 0.84 8.36
N ILE A 52 1.74 0.23 7.19
CA ILE A 52 0.80 -0.87 6.94
C ILE A 52 1.52 -2.19 7.25
N ASP A 53 1.09 -2.87 8.31
CA ASP A 53 1.60 -4.21 8.62
C ASP A 53 0.79 -5.27 7.87
N VAL A 54 1.37 -5.86 6.83
CA VAL A 54 0.74 -6.93 6.05
C VAL A 54 0.48 -8.21 6.87
N LYS A 55 1.15 -8.39 8.01
CA LYS A 55 0.92 -9.56 8.88
C LYS A 55 -0.47 -9.57 9.49
N GLN A 56 -1.11 -8.41 9.64
CA GLN A 56 -2.47 -8.32 10.17
C GLN A 56 -3.52 -8.91 9.22
N TYR A 57 -3.16 -9.12 7.94
CA TYR A 57 -4.03 -9.67 6.91
C TYR A 57 -3.70 -11.14 6.54
N ARG A 58 -2.74 -11.76 7.23
CA ARG A 58 -2.32 -13.15 6.96
C ARG A 58 -3.25 -14.17 7.60
#